data_AF-A0A967L469-F1
#
_entry.id   AF-A0A967L469-F1
#
_cell.length_a   1.000
_cell.length_b   1.000
_cell.length_c   1.000
_cell.angle_alpha   90.00
_cell.angle_beta   90.00
_cell.angle_gamma   90.00
#
_symmetry.space_group_name_H-M   'P 1'
#
loop_
_entity.id
_entity.type
_entity.pdbx_description
1 polymer ?
#
loop_
_entity_poly.entity_id
_entity_poly.type
_entity_poly.pdbx_seq_one_letter_code
_entity_poly.pdbx_strand_id
1 'polypeptide(L)' 'LKLGICGEHGGEPGSVKFFHRVGLDYVSCSPFRVPVARLAAGQAAVEEPSR' A
#
# COMPACT_ATOMS: atom_id res chain seq x y z
N LEU A 1 -12.28 -5.83 -12.11
CA LEU A 1 -11.12 -5.04 -12.58
C LEU A 1 -10.09 -4.97 -11.46
N LYS A 2 -8.79 -4.92 -11.77
CA LYS A 2 -7.73 -4.73 -10.78
C LYS A 2 -7.21 -3.29 -10.87
N LEU A 3 -7.15 -2.59 -9.74
CA LEU A 3 -6.76 -1.18 -9.65
C LEU A 3 -5.50 -1.02 -8.80
N GLY A 4 -4.61 -0.13 -9.21
CA GLY A 4 -3.39 0.16 -8.47
C GLY A 4 -2.85 1.55 -8.76
N ILE A 5 -1.79 1.91 -8.04
CA ILE A 5 -1.11 3.20 -8.17
C ILE A 5 0.39 3.02 -8.37
N CYS A 6 1.00 3.93 -9.14
CA CYS A 6 2.44 4.02 -9.34
C CYS A 6 2.98 5.39 -8.91
N GLY A 7 4.28 5.44 -8.62
CA GLY A 7 4.99 6.66 -8.27
C GLY A 7 5.44 6.70 -6.81
N GLU A 8 5.82 7.89 -6.35
CA GLU A 8 6.37 8.10 -5.00
C GLU A 8 5.41 7.63 -3.90
N HIS A 9 4.13 7.98 -4.00
CA HIS A 9 3.10 7.61 -3.04
C HIS A 9 2.92 6.09 -2.90
N GLY A 10 3.28 5.30 -3.92
CA GLY A 10 3.23 3.84 -3.84
C GLY A 10 4.23 3.23 -2.85
N GLY A 11 5.21 4.02 -2.38
CA GLY A 11 6.21 3.62 -1.38
C GLY A 11 6.18 4.45 -0.10
N GLU A 12 5.24 5.38 0.04
CA GLU A 12 5.05 6.21 1.24
C GLU A 12 4.05 5.53 2.18
N PRO A 13 4.42 5.22 3.43
CA PRO A 13 3.59 4.39 4.32
C PRO A 13 2.15 4.89 4.54
N GLY A 14 1.94 6.19 4.75
CA GLY A 14 0.62 6.78 4.95
C GLY A 14 -0.28 6.62 3.74
N SER A 15 0.28 6.84 2.55
CA SER A 15 -0.37 6.62 1.26
C SER A 15 -0.72 5.15 1.06
N VAL A 16 0.20 4.22 1.32
CA VAL A 16 -0.08 2.77 1.21
C VAL A 16 -1.23 2.35 2.14
N LYS A 17 -1.26 2.85 3.38
CA LYS A 17 -2.38 2.61 4.31
C LYS A 17 -3.68 3.22 3.81
N PHE A 18 -3.65 4.42 3.23
CA PHE A 18 -4.81 5.01 2.58
C PHE A 18 -5.31 4.16 1.41
N PHE A 19 -4.42 3.68 0.55
CA PHE A 19 -4.74 2.86 -0.61
C PHE A 19 -5.36 1.50 -0.24
N HIS A 20 -4.86 0.89 0.84
CA HIS A 20 -5.47 -0.29 1.43
C HIS A 20 -6.95 -0.03 1.80
N ARG A 21 -7.22 1.03 2.57
CA ARG A 21 -8.57 1.39 3.04
C ARG A 21 -9.56 1.71 1.91
N VAL A 22 -9.10 2.37 0.84
CA VAL A 22 -9.94 2.67 -0.33
C VAL A 22 -10.10 1.47 -1.28
N GLY A 23 -9.43 0.35 -1.01
CA GLY A 23 -9.61 -0.92 -1.72
C GLY A 23 -8.83 -1.04 -3.02
N LEU A 24 -7.64 -0.42 -3.13
CA LEU A 24 -6.72 -0.68 -4.24
C LEU A 24 -6.11 -2.09 -4.12
N ASP A 25 -5.93 -2.77 -5.25
CA ASP A 25 -5.39 -4.13 -5.30
C ASP A 25 -3.86 -4.16 -5.20
N TYR A 26 -3.17 -3.12 -5.65
CA TYR A 26 -1.69 -3.07 -5.64
C TYR A 26 -1.10 -1.65 -5.61
N VAL A 27 0.17 -1.58 -5.21
CA VAL A 27 1.01 -0.37 -5.30
C VAL A 27 2.30 -0.69 -6.07
N SER A 28 2.84 0.30 -6.76
CA SER A 28 4.10 0.22 -7.51
C SER A 28 5.01 1.39 -7.14
N CYS A 29 6.23 1.08 -6.71
CA CYS A 29 7.23 2.05 -6.28
C CYS A 29 8.63 1.63 -6.72
N SER A 30 9.62 2.52 -6.50
CA SER A 30 11.01 2.21 -6.83
C SER A 30 11.51 0.97 -6.06
N PRO A 31 12.46 0.20 -6.61
CA PRO A 31 12.94 -1.05 -5.98
C PRO A 31 13.35 -0.89 -4.51
N PHE A 32 13.99 0.24 -4.17
CA PHE A 32 14.43 0.55 -2.81
C PHE A 32 13.28 0.81 -1.82
N ARG A 33 12.09 1.19 -2.30
CA ARG A 33 10.89 1.41 -1.48
C ARG A 33 9.98 0.19 -1.37
N VAL A 34 10.24 -0.87 -2.14
CA VAL A 34 9.44 -2.12 -2.07
C VAL A 34 9.37 -2.69 -0.64
N PRO A 35 10.47 -2.77 0.14
CA PRO A 35 10.39 -3.26 1.53
C PRO A 35 9.49 -2.38 2.40
N VAL A 36 9.55 -1.05 2.23
CA VAL A 36 8.73 -0.08 2.98
C VAL A 36 7.25 -0.24 2.61
N ALA A 37 6.93 -0.35 1.32
CA ALA A 37 5.57 -0.56 0.85
C ALA A 37 4.97 -1.88 1.38
N ARG A 38 5.75 -2.96 1.40
CA ARG A 38 5.31 -4.27 1.92
C ARG A 38 5.06 -4.23 3.42
N LEU A 39 5.94 -3.60 4.19
CA LEU A 39 5.75 -3.44 5.64
C LEU A 39 4.50 -2.60 5.93
N ALA A 40 4.32 -1.47 5.24
CA ALA A 40 3.16 -0.60 5.41
C ALA A 40 1.84 -1.31 5.04
N ALA A 41 1.82 -2.10 3.95
CA ALA A 41 0.66 -2.89 3.57
C ALA A 41 0.31 -3.97 4.62
N GLY A 42 1.33 -4.63 5.19
CA GLY A 42 1.12 -5.59 6.27
C GLY A 42 0.59 -4.94 7.55
N GLN A 43 1.11 -3.76 7.92
CA GLN A 43 0.58 -2.98 9.04
C GLN A 43 -0.88 -2.58 8.80
N ALA A 44 -1.21 -2.08 7.60
CA ALA A 44 -2.58 -1.71 7.24
C ALA A 44 -3.56 -2.87 7.43
N ALA A 45 -3.17 -4.08 6.98
CA ALA A 45 -3.98 -5.28 7.10
C ALA A 45 -4.19 -5.78 8.54
N VAL A 46 -3.29 -5.43 9.47
CA VAL A 46 -3.43 -5.78 10.91
C VAL A 46 -4.18 -4.70 11.68
N GLU A 47 -4.00 -3.43 11.30
CA GLU A 47 -4.67 -2.28 11.91
C GLU A 47 -6.17 -2.20 11.54
N GLU A 48 -6.54 -2.67 10.35
CA GLU A 48 -7.94 -2.72 9.92
C GLU A 48 -8.62 -3.99 10.46
N PRO A 49 -9.70 -3.89 11.26
CA PRO A 49 -10.45 -5.05 11.72
C PRO A 49 -10.94 -5.83 10.50
N SER A 50 -10.87 -7.15 10.56
CA SER A 50 -11.27 -8.05 9.47
C SER A 50 -12.61 -7.65 8.89
N ARG A 51 -12.57 -7.15 7.66
CA ARG A 51 -13.73 -6.85 6.82
C ARG A 51 -14.49 -8.12 6.47
#